data_AF-A0A7S3CCF7-F1
#
_entry.id   AF-A0A7S3CCF7-F1
#
_cell.length_a   1.000
_cell.length_b   1.000
_cell.length_c   1.000
_cell.angle_alpha   90.00
_cell.angle_beta   90.00
_cell.angle_gamma   90.00
#
_symmetry.space_group_name_H-M   'P 1'
#
loop_
_entity.id
_entity.type
_entity.pdbx_description
1 polymer ?
#
loop_
_entity_poly.entity_id
_entity_poly.type
_entity_poly.pdbx_seq_one_letter_code
_entity_poly.pdbx_strand_id
1 'polypeptide(L)'
;GSMGALVDPGPKPGKKMKALHWTKLPDTRAKHTFWDGTKNPTQRKKALDDLRKTLELTTTFEGSFAQAVRKKVNLNRAKERKKTVLAMDMKRATAVGISLAKFNASQDDIVRAIVRLDDSVFKSSENVEAILKCVPTDEERKALLSLHEAGNSSKLSDAEKFCLRLLEIPNIEARMKTYLLKFTL
;
A
#
# COMPACT_ATOMS: atom_id res chain seq x y z
N GLY A 1 43.89 0.83 0.09
CA GLY A 1 43.90 -0.53 -0.47
C GLY A 1 42.53 -0.83 -1.02
N SER A 2 42.42 -0.91 -2.34
CA SER A 2 41.16 -1.17 -3.07
C SER A 2 40.90 -2.68 -3.10
N MET A 3 39.94 -3.16 -2.30
CA MET A 3 39.39 -4.52 -2.44
C MET A 3 37.88 -4.38 -2.63
N GLY A 4 37.42 -4.49 -3.88
CA GLY A 4 35.99 -4.36 -4.16
C GLY A 4 35.61 -4.39 -5.63
N ALA A 5 36.16 -5.30 -6.43
CA ALA A 5 35.59 -5.63 -7.73
C ALA A 5 36.07 -7.02 -8.19
N LEU A 6 35.46 -8.09 -7.67
CA LEU A 6 35.70 -9.45 -8.15
C LEU A 6 34.60 -9.97 -9.09
N VAL A 7 33.70 -9.09 -9.55
CA VAL A 7 32.57 -9.48 -10.40
C VAL A 7 32.30 -8.40 -11.45
N ASP A 8 32.55 -8.73 -12.72
CA ASP A 8 32.07 -7.97 -13.87
C ASP A 8 30.52 -7.99 -13.87
N PRO A 9 29.84 -6.83 -13.78
CA PRO A 9 28.38 -6.75 -13.73
C PRO A 9 27.70 -7.13 -15.06
N GLY A 10 28.46 -7.43 -16.11
CA GLY A 10 27.92 -7.74 -17.43
C GLY A 10 27.36 -6.51 -18.15
N PRO A 11 26.88 -6.68 -19.39
CA PRO A 11 26.38 -5.57 -20.19
C PRO A 11 25.14 -4.93 -19.54
N LYS A 12 25.14 -3.60 -19.46
CA LYS A 12 24.01 -2.84 -18.91
C LYS A 12 22.80 -2.96 -19.86
N PRO A 13 21.60 -3.25 -19.34
CA PRO A 13 20.38 -3.27 -20.16
C PRO A 13 20.07 -1.90 -20.78
N GLY A 14 19.55 -1.90 -22.01
CA GLY A 14 19.14 -0.67 -22.71
C GLY A 14 17.81 -0.05 -22.22
N LYS A 15 16.99 -0.82 -21.49
CA LYS A 15 15.73 -0.37 -20.89
C LYS A 15 15.74 -0.60 -19.38
N LYS A 16 15.04 0.26 -18.63
CA LYS A 16 14.87 0.07 -17.19
C LYS A 16 14.03 -1.19 -16.92
N MET A 17 14.63 -2.18 -16.27
CA MET A 17 14.00 -3.47 -15.99
C MET A 17 13.25 -3.45 -14.65
N LYS A 18 12.29 -4.38 -14.48
CA LYS A 18 11.68 -4.69 -13.18
C LYS A 18 12.76 -5.18 -12.22
N ALA A 19 12.71 -4.74 -10.96
CA ALA A 19 13.67 -5.19 -9.95
C ALA A 19 13.37 -6.65 -9.54
N LEU A 20 14.40 -7.48 -9.51
CA LEU A 20 14.32 -8.81 -8.91
C LEU A 20 14.54 -8.68 -7.40
N HIS A 21 13.49 -8.94 -6.61
CA HIS A 21 13.51 -8.84 -5.15
C HIS A 21 14.13 -10.07 -4.48
N TRP A 22 15.31 -10.47 -4.93
CA TRP A 22 16.07 -11.57 -4.35
C TRP A 22 16.94 -11.12 -3.17
N THR A 23 17.09 -12.00 -2.18
CA THR A 23 18.09 -11.85 -1.13
C THR A 23 19.39 -12.46 -1.61
N LYS A 24 20.44 -11.65 -1.72
CA LYS A 24 21.77 -12.13 -2.13
C LYS A 24 22.37 -13.02 -1.04
N LEU A 25 22.90 -14.17 -1.43
CA LEU A 25 23.69 -15.02 -0.53
C LEU A 25 25.06 -14.35 -0.28
N PRO A 26 25.45 -14.07 0.97
CA PRO A 26 26.78 -13.53 1.26
C PRO A 26 27.90 -14.49 0.86
N ASP A 27 29.03 -13.98 0.36
CA ASP A 27 30.16 -14.79 -0.11
C ASP A 27 30.72 -15.74 0.96
N THR A 28 30.64 -15.34 2.23
CA THR A 28 31.04 -16.16 3.39
C THR A 28 30.19 -17.42 3.53
N ARG A 29 28.92 -17.36 3.11
CA ARG A 29 27.96 -18.47 3.14
C ARG A 29 27.88 -19.24 1.83
N ALA A 30 28.54 -18.76 0.77
CA ALA A 30 28.52 -19.41 -0.54
C ALA A 30 29.54 -20.55 -0.68
N LYS A 31 30.53 -20.65 0.22
CA LYS A 31 31.52 -21.74 0.23
C LYS A 31 30.84 -23.10 0.46
N HIS A 32 31.27 -24.14 -0.24
CA HIS A 32 30.68 -25.50 -0.20
C HIS A 32 29.18 -25.57 -0.55
N THR A 33 28.62 -24.53 -1.16
CA THR A 33 27.26 -24.56 -1.70
C THR A 33 27.29 -24.82 -3.20
N PHE A 34 26.13 -25.08 -3.79
CA PHE A 34 25.97 -25.12 -5.25
C PHE A 34 26.58 -23.89 -5.95
N TRP A 35 26.57 -22.72 -5.30
CA TRP A 35 27.08 -21.46 -5.85
C TRP A 35 28.60 -21.35 -5.83
N ASP A 36 29.32 -22.24 -5.15
CA ASP A 36 30.78 -22.17 -5.03
C ASP A 36 31.47 -22.38 -6.39
N GLY A 37 30.92 -23.27 -7.24
CA GLY A 37 31.38 -23.49 -8.61
C GLY A 37 31.07 -22.34 -9.58
N THR A 38 30.08 -21.49 -9.26
CA THR A 38 29.65 -20.38 -10.14
C THR A 38 30.57 -19.15 -10.09
N LYS A 39 31.65 -19.23 -9.30
CA LYS A 39 32.66 -18.18 -9.16
C LYS A 39 33.65 -18.13 -10.32
N ASN A 40 33.76 -19.19 -11.13
CA ASN A 40 34.63 -19.22 -12.29
C ASN A 40 34.08 -18.32 -13.42
N PRO A 41 34.79 -17.24 -13.83
CA PRO A 41 34.32 -16.31 -14.86
C PRO A 41 34.04 -16.97 -16.22
N THR A 42 34.84 -17.97 -16.60
CA THR A 42 34.72 -18.67 -17.89
C THR A 42 33.46 -19.55 -17.92
N GLN A 43 33.18 -20.26 -16.83
CA GLN A 43 31.96 -21.07 -16.71
C GLN A 43 30.71 -20.20 -16.64
N ARG A 44 30.79 -19.05 -15.96
CA ARG A 44 29.69 -18.08 -15.91
C ARG A 44 29.41 -17.47 -17.28
N LYS A 45 30.43 -17.09 -18.04
CA LYS A 45 30.28 -16.56 -19.39
C LYS A 45 29.61 -17.59 -20.30
N LYS A 46 30.06 -18.85 -20.27
CA LYS A 46 29.43 -19.94 -21.02
C LYS A 46 27.96 -20.15 -20.63
N ALA A 47 27.66 -20.17 -19.33
CA ALA A 47 26.28 -20.30 -18.84
C ALA A 47 25.39 -19.11 -19.24
N LEU A 48 25.93 -17.90 -19.27
CA LEU A 48 25.22 -16.70 -19.74
C LEU A 48 24.98 -16.75 -21.25
N ASP A 49 25.94 -17.22 -22.03
CA ASP A 49 25.82 -17.37 -23.48
C ASP A 49 24.81 -18.48 -23.84
N ASP A 50 24.86 -19.62 -23.14
CA ASP A 50 23.90 -20.73 -23.27
C ASP A 50 22.48 -20.30 -22.84
N LEU A 51 22.37 -19.52 -21.76
CA LEU A 51 21.10 -18.94 -21.31
C LEU A 51 20.58 -17.92 -22.34
N ARG A 52 21.45 -17.08 -22.91
CA ARG A 52 21.08 -16.11 -23.95
C ARG A 52 20.62 -16.78 -25.24
N LYS A 53 21.23 -17.91 -25.59
CA LYS A 53 20.82 -18.76 -26.71
C LYS A 53 19.50 -19.48 -26.43
N THR A 54 19.30 -19.97 -25.20
CA THR A 54 18.01 -20.56 -24.78
C THR A 54 16.89 -19.50 -24.74
N LEU A 55 17.24 -18.28 -24.33
CA LEU A 55 16.39 -17.11 -24.32
C LEU A 55 16.47 -16.34 -25.65
N GLU A 56 16.57 -17.03 -26.79
CA GLU A 56 16.68 -16.55 -28.20
C GLU A 56 15.57 -15.56 -28.66
N LEU A 57 14.88 -14.96 -27.71
CA LEU A 57 13.81 -13.99 -27.78
C LEU A 57 14.21 -12.75 -26.97
N THR A 58 15.40 -12.22 -27.20
CA THR A 58 15.92 -11.06 -26.44
C THR A 58 15.05 -9.81 -26.61
N THR A 59 14.37 -9.65 -27.74
CA THR A 59 13.46 -8.52 -28.00
C THR A 59 12.11 -8.65 -27.28
N THR A 60 11.55 -9.86 -27.15
CA THR A 60 10.27 -10.08 -26.44
C THR A 60 10.46 -10.28 -24.93
N PHE A 61 11.58 -10.87 -24.50
CA PHE A 61 11.89 -11.03 -23.08
C PHE A 61 12.22 -9.69 -22.40
N GLU A 62 13.05 -8.84 -23.01
CA GLU A 62 13.29 -7.49 -22.48
C GLU A 62 12.00 -6.66 -22.45
N GLY A 63 11.11 -6.82 -23.43
CA GLY A 63 9.78 -6.18 -23.41
C GLY A 63 8.91 -6.64 -22.24
N SER A 64 8.94 -7.94 -21.90
CA SER A 64 8.15 -8.54 -20.82
C SER A 64 8.64 -8.14 -19.42
N PHE A 65 9.96 -7.96 -19.28
CA PHE A 65 10.63 -7.55 -18.04
C PHE A 65 10.95 -6.06 -17.96
N ALA A 66 10.71 -5.30 -19.03
CA ALA A 66 10.74 -3.85 -18.97
C ALA A 66 9.79 -3.41 -17.86
N GLN A 67 10.26 -2.48 -17.04
CA GLN A 67 9.36 -1.76 -16.16
C GLN A 67 8.38 -1.04 -17.10
N ALA A 68 7.11 -1.47 -17.08
CA ALA A 68 6.07 -0.77 -17.81
C ALA A 68 6.22 0.71 -17.47
N VAL A 69 6.36 1.54 -18.50
CA VAL A 69 6.18 2.98 -18.36
C VAL A 69 4.71 3.16 -18.04
N ARG A 70 4.31 2.85 -16.81
CA ARG A 70 3.20 3.55 -16.19
C ARG A 70 3.64 4.98 -16.37
N LYS A 71 2.94 5.73 -17.23
CA LYS A 71 3.01 7.19 -17.20
C LYS A 71 2.98 7.48 -15.72
N LYS A 72 4.12 7.91 -15.17
CA LYS A 72 4.08 8.59 -13.89
C LYS A 72 3.17 9.75 -14.25
N VAL A 73 1.89 9.65 -13.90
CA VAL A 73 1.12 10.85 -13.60
C VAL A 73 2.10 11.60 -12.72
N ASN A 74 2.61 12.70 -13.27
CA ASN A 74 3.72 13.41 -12.70
C ASN A 74 3.30 13.82 -11.28
N LEU A 75 3.59 12.96 -10.31
CA LEU A 75 3.75 13.31 -8.91
C LEU A 75 5.09 14.02 -8.72
N ASN A 76 5.53 14.78 -9.74
CA ASN A 76 6.20 16.05 -9.54
C ASN A 76 5.18 17.11 -9.09
N ARG A 77 4.22 16.74 -8.23
CA ARG A 77 3.74 17.73 -7.28
C ARG A 77 4.93 17.95 -6.39
N ALA A 78 5.57 19.08 -6.61
CA ALA A 78 6.73 19.53 -5.88
C ALA A 78 6.61 19.11 -4.43
N LYS A 79 7.76 18.80 -3.85
CA LYS A 79 8.02 18.71 -2.42
C LYS A 79 7.75 20.06 -1.72
N GLU A 80 6.76 20.83 -2.16
CA GLU A 80 5.87 21.50 -1.24
C GLU A 80 5.23 20.39 -0.39
N ARG A 81 5.95 20.05 0.68
CA ARG A 81 5.29 19.77 1.95
C ARG A 81 4.50 21.04 2.29
N LYS A 82 3.40 21.29 1.59
CA LYS A 82 2.21 21.81 2.25
C LYS A 82 2.03 20.78 3.35
N LYS A 83 2.43 21.15 4.57
CA LYS A 83 1.94 20.49 5.77
C LYS A 83 0.42 20.63 5.68
N THR A 84 -0.23 19.80 4.87
CA THR A 84 -1.60 19.38 5.14
C THR A 84 -1.47 18.82 6.53
N VAL A 85 -1.92 19.62 7.49
CA VAL A 85 -2.06 19.19 8.88
C VAL A 85 -2.98 17.99 8.78
N LEU A 86 -2.38 16.81 8.78
CA LEU A 86 -3.07 15.54 8.75
C LEU A 86 -3.64 15.37 10.15
N ALA A 87 -4.97 15.28 10.22
CA ALA A 87 -5.66 15.05 11.48
C ALA A 87 -5.35 13.66 12.03
N MET A 88 -5.12 12.72 11.10
CA MET A 88 -4.79 11.32 11.36
C MET A 88 -3.48 10.94 10.69
N ASP A 89 -2.74 9.99 11.26
CA ASP A 89 -1.55 9.47 10.60
C ASP A 89 -1.89 8.70 9.31
N MET A 90 -0.91 8.57 8.41
CA MET A 90 -1.08 7.92 7.11
C MET A 90 -1.52 6.45 7.24
N LYS A 91 -1.03 5.72 8.24
CA LYS A 91 -1.36 4.30 8.46
C LYS A 91 -2.82 4.16 8.88
N ARG A 92 -3.30 5.05 9.76
CA ARG A 92 -4.68 5.14 10.20
C ARG A 92 -5.62 5.49 9.05
N ALA A 93 -5.31 6.54 8.29
CA ALA A 93 -6.10 6.93 7.13
C ALA A 93 -6.20 5.81 6.09
N THR A 94 -5.09 5.08 5.87
CA THR A 94 -5.07 3.90 4.98
C THR A 94 -5.94 2.78 5.53
N ALA A 95 -5.88 2.49 6.84
CA ALA A 95 -6.70 1.45 7.45
C ALA A 95 -8.20 1.75 7.33
N VAL A 96 -8.61 3.01 7.56
CA VAL A 96 -10.00 3.46 7.35
C VAL A 96 -10.40 3.30 5.88
N GLY A 97 -9.54 3.74 4.95
CA GLY A 97 -9.80 3.58 3.52
C GLY A 97 -9.97 2.12 3.08
N ILE A 98 -9.16 1.21 3.60
CA ILE A 98 -9.29 -0.24 3.35
C ILE A 98 -10.61 -0.77 3.92
N SER A 99 -10.97 -0.38 5.14
CA SER A 99 -12.26 -0.78 5.73
C SER A 99 -13.43 -0.31 4.87
N LEU A 100 -13.41 0.94 4.41
CA LEU A 100 -14.43 1.50 3.52
C LEU A 100 -14.52 0.74 2.19
N ALA A 101 -13.39 0.38 1.59
CA ALA A 101 -13.36 -0.35 0.31
C ALA A 101 -13.98 -1.76 0.39
N LYS A 102 -14.13 -2.32 1.60
CA LYS A 102 -14.86 -3.59 1.80
C LYS A 102 -16.37 -3.41 1.66
N PHE A 103 -16.87 -2.20 1.90
CA PHE A 103 -18.26 -1.87 1.65
C PHE A 103 -18.40 -1.54 0.16
N ASN A 104 -19.19 -2.31 -0.56
CA ASN A 104 -19.52 -2.03 -1.96
C ASN A 104 -20.60 -0.93 -2.05
N ALA A 105 -20.41 0.18 -1.33
CA ALA A 105 -21.36 1.27 -1.14
C ALA A 105 -20.61 2.62 -1.01
N SER A 106 -21.27 3.73 -1.34
CA SER A 106 -20.67 5.05 -1.17
C SER A 106 -20.54 5.43 0.32
N GLN A 107 -19.66 6.39 0.65
CA GLN A 107 -19.54 6.88 2.03
C GLN A 107 -20.87 7.40 2.58
N ASP A 108 -21.67 8.08 1.75
CA ASP A 108 -22.99 8.59 2.12
C ASP A 108 -23.99 7.46 2.36
N ASP A 109 -23.95 6.40 1.56
CA ASP A 109 -24.79 5.21 1.77
C ASP A 109 -24.45 4.51 3.07
N ILE A 110 -23.16 4.38 3.39
CA ILE A 110 -22.69 3.78 4.65
C ILE A 110 -23.17 4.64 5.83
N VAL A 111 -23.00 5.96 5.78
CA VAL A 111 -23.48 6.87 6.84
C VAL A 111 -24.99 6.76 7.02
N ARG A 112 -25.76 6.74 5.93
CA ARG A 112 -27.22 6.54 5.97
C ARG A 112 -27.60 5.19 6.57
N ALA A 113 -26.90 4.13 6.17
CA ALA A 113 -27.10 2.79 6.71
C ALA A 113 -26.82 2.74 8.20
N ILE A 114 -25.80 3.45 8.70
CA ILE A 114 -25.51 3.51 10.15
C ILE A 114 -26.66 4.20 10.91
N VAL A 115 -27.17 5.30 10.37
CA VAL A 115 -28.27 6.04 11.00
C VAL A 115 -29.55 5.19 11.02
N ARG A 116 -29.81 4.41 9.97
CA ARG A 116 -31.00 3.56 9.82
C ARG A 116 -30.85 2.14 10.37
N LEU A 117 -29.64 1.73 10.76
CA LEU A 117 -29.31 0.33 11.10
C LEU A 117 -29.73 -0.63 9.97
N ASP A 118 -29.33 -0.30 8.74
CA ASP A 118 -29.79 -0.97 7.51
C ASP A 118 -29.04 -2.29 7.24
N ASP A 119 -29.78 -3.40 7.30
CA ASP A 119 -29.29 -4.76 7.07
C ASP A 119 -28.79 -5.00 5.62
N SER A 120 -29.17 -4.15 4.65
CA SER A 120 -28.70 -4.28 3.27
C SER A 120 -27.20 -3.99 3.12
N VAL A 121 -26.66 -3.10 3.95
CA VAL A 121 -25.24 -2.72 3.97
C VAL A 121 -24.47 -3.50 5.05
N PHE A 122 -25.09 -3.69 6.22
CA PHE A 122 -24.49 -4.44 7.32
C PHE A 122 -24.98 -5.89 7.35
N LYS A 123 -24.42 -6.72 6.46
CA LYS A 123 -24.83 -8.13 6.32
C LYS A 123 -24.20 -9.07 7.35
N SER A 124 -23.12 -8.66 8.02
CA SER A 124 -22.36 -9.48 8.97
C SER A 124 -21.85 -8.65 10.16
N SER A 125 -21.51 -9.33 11.25
CA SER A 125 -20.84 -8.73 12.42
C SER A 125 -19.52 -8.04 12.04
N GLU A 126 -18.77 -8.61 11.09
CA GLU A 126 -17.52 -8.03 10.58
C GLU A 126 -17.71 -6.64 9.99
N ASN A 127 -18.84 -6.39 9.30
CA ASN A 127 -19.14 -5.07 8.74
C ASN A 127 -19.34 -4.05 9.88
N VAL A 128 -20.06 -4.44 10.93
CA VAL A 128 -20.31 -3.58 12.10
C VAL A 128 -19.01 -3.27 12.85
N GLU A 129 -18.17 -4.29 13.06
CA GLU A 129 -16.84 -4.13 13.66
C GLU A 129 -15.93 -3.23 12.82
N ALA A 130 -16.00 -3.33 11.49
CA ALA A 130 -15.20 -2.50 10.60
C ALA A 130 -15.54 -1.01 10.79
N ILE A 131 -16.82 -0.66 10.96
CA ILE A 131 -17.23 0.72 11.28
C ILE A 131 -16.75 1.13 12.66
N LEU A 132 -16.87 0.27 13.68
CA LEU A 132 -16.34 0.55 15.02
C LEU A 132 -14.85 0.84 14.99
N LYS A 133 -14.08 0.11 14.19
CA LYS A 133 -12.63 0.35 13.96
C LYS A 133 -12.36 1.65 13.18
N CYS A 134 -13.35 2.23 12.51
CA CYS A 134 -13.23 3.51 11.81
C CYS A 134 -13.62 4.72 12.68
N VAL A 135 -14.22 4.51 13.84
CA VAL A 135 -14.51 5.60 14.79
C VAL A 135 -13.16 6.20 15.23
N PRO A 136 -12.98 7.52 15.11
CA PRO A 136 -11.74 8.18 15.52
C PRO A 136 -11.61 8.22 17.04
N THR A 137 -10.38 8.19 17.53
CA THR A 137 -10.08 8.37 18.96
C THR A 137 -10.38 9.81 19.42
N ASP A 138 -10.38 10.06 20.73
CA ASP A 138 -10.63 11.41 21.27
C ASP A 138 -9.59 12.45 20.82
N GLU A 139 -8.34 12.02 20.63
CA GLU A 139 -7.26 12.86 20.09
C GLU A 139 -7.51 13.20 18.62
N GLU A 140 -7.82 12.19 17.81
CA GLU A 140 -8.15 12.34 16.39
C GLU A 140 -9.40 13.20 16.20
N ARG A 141 -10.42 13.02 17.04
CA ARG A 141 -11.65 13.81 17.07
C ARG A 141 -11.34 15.30 17.25
N LYS A 142 -10.54 15.66 18.25
CA LYS A 142 -10.17 17.06 18.50
C LYS A 142 -9.43 17.67 17.31
N ALA A 143 -8.48 16.92 16.73
CA ALA A 143 -7.72 17.37 15.57
C ALA A 143 -8.63 17.56 14.34
N LEU A 144 -9.52 16.61 14.06
CA LEU A 144 -10.47 16.67 12.94
C LEU A 144 -11.42 17.86 13.08
N LEU A 145 -12.01 18.08 14.27
CA LEU A 145 -12.91 19.20 14.53
C LEU A 145 -12.19 20.54 14.41
N SER A 146 -10.99 20.67 14.98
CA SER A 146 -10.20 21.91 14.87
C SER A 146 -9.88 22.27 13.42
N LEU A 147 -9.56 21.28 12.59
CA LEU A 147 -9.30 21.52 11.16
C LEU A 147 -10.55 21.87 10.37
N HIS A 148 -11.69 21.27 10.74
CA HIS A 148 -12.98 21.58 10.17
C HIS A 148 -13.40 23.04 10.48
N GLU A 149 -13.28 23.45 11.75
CA GLU A 149 -13.56 24.82 12.20
C GLU A 149 -12.62 25.85 11.58
N ALA A 150 -11.34 25.50 11.39
CA ALA A 150 -10.37 26.35 10.71
C ALA A 150 -10.63 26.49 9.19
N GLY A 151 -11.75 25.97 8.67
CA GLY A 151 -12.12 26.06 7.24
C GLY A 151 -11.21 25.25 6.32
N ASN A 152 -10.44 24.31 6.86
CA ASN A 152 -9.51 23.47 6.07
C ASN A 152 -10.15 22.16 5.59
N SER A 153 -11.48 22.02 5.66
CA SER A 153 -12.24 20.83 5.23
C SER A 153 -11.93 20.38 3.79
N SER A 154 -11.54 21.30 2.90
CA SER A 154 -11.14 20.99 1.53
C SER A 154 -9.80 20.26 1.40
N LYS A 155 -8.97 20.30 2.45
CA LYS A 155 -7.65 19.65 2.51
C LYS A 155 -7.69 18.26 3.14
N LEU A 156 -8.83 17.85 3.70
CA LEU A 156 -8.98 16.53 4.29
C LEU A 156 -9.03 15.45 3.21
N SER A 157 -8.40 14.32 3.52
CA SER A 157 -8.52 13.09 2.76
C SER A 157 -9.93 12.51 2.87
N ASP A 158 -10.31 11.62 1.96
CA ASP A 158 -11.64 10.99 1.99
C ASP A 158 -11.85 10.13 3.24
N ALA A 159 -10.80 9.60 3.84
CA ALA A 159 -10.86 8.91 5.13
C ALA A 159 -11.18 9.89 6.27
N GLU A 160 -10.51 11.04 6.34
CA GLU A 160 -10.75 12.06 7.35
C GLU A 160 -12.15 12.68 7.22
N LYS A 161 -12.61 12.91 5.98
CA LYS A 161 -13.99 13.34 5.72
C LYS A 161 -14.99 12.31 6.24
N PHE A 162 -14.78 11.02 5.96
CA PHE A 162 -15.65 9.97 6.48
C PHE A 162 -15.67 9.95 8.01
N CYS A 163 -14.51 10.05 8.67
CA CYS A 163 -14.43 10.14 10.13
C CYS A 163 -15.20 11.36 10.66
N LEU A 164 -15.09 12.54 10.04
CA LEU A 164 -15.92 13.70 10.40
C LEU A 164 -17.42 13.41 10.32
N ARG A 165 -17.88 12.75 9.24
CA ARG A 165 -19.29 12.36 9.08
C ARG A 165 -19.73 11.38 10.17
N LEU A 166 -18.85 10.49 10.62
CA LEU A 166 -19.14 9.62 11.78
C LEU A 166 -19.28 10.40 13.09
N LEU A 167 -18.52 11.49 13.27
CA LEU A 167 -18.60 12.33 14.47
C LEU A 167 -19.89 13.13 14.56
N GLU A 168 -20.52 13.44 13.43
CA GLU A 168 -21.85 14.08 13.39
C GLU A 168 -22.95 13.14 13.91
N ILE A 169 -22.73 11.82 13.90
CA ILE A 169 -23.72 10.85 14.38
C ILE A 169 -23.64 10.76 15.91
N PRO A 170 -24.74 11.08 16.63
CA PRO A 170 -24.73 11.03 18.08
C PRO A 170 -24.55 9.59 18.58
N ASN A 171 -23.63 9.42 19.53
CA ASN A 171 -23.35 8.15 20.21
C ASN A 171 -23.08 6.98 19.24
N ILE A 172 -22.33 7.26 18.17
CA ILE A 172 -21.97 6.28 17.12
C ILE A 172 -21.46 4.94 17.68
N GLU A 173 -20.57 4.98 18.67
CA GLU A 173 -20.04 3.76 19.27
C GLU A 173 -21.11 2.92 19.95
N ALA A 174 -21.95 3.54 20.79
CA ALA A 174 -23.00 2.83 21.51
C ALA A 174 -24.00 2.22 20.51
N ARG A 175 -24.40 2.99 19.49
CA ARG A 175 -25.29 2.53 18.43
C ARG A 175 -24.74 1.30 17.70
N MET A 176 -23.48 1.35 17.27
CA MET A 176 -22.87 0.23 16.55
C MET A 176 -22.62 -0.98 17.47
N LYS A 177 -22.24 -0.76 18.73
CA LYS A 177 -22.11 -1.83 19.73
C LYS A 177 -23.45 -2.53 19.98
N THR A 178 -24.55 -1.78 20.13
CA THR A 178 -25.89 -2.34 20.28
C THR A 178 -26.31 -3.13 19.04
N TYR A 179 -26.04 -2.61 17.85
CA TYR A 179 -26.37 -3.31 16.61
C TYR A 179 -25.52 -4.57 16.41
N LEU A 180 -24.26 -4.60 16.87
CA LEU A 180 -23.42 -5.79 16.86
C LEU A 180 -24.03 -6.96 17.65
N LEU A 181 -24.74 -6.66 18.75
CA LEU A 181 -25.41 -7.69 19.56
C LEU A 181 -26.44 -8.49 18.75
N LYS A 182 -27.07 -7.89 17.72
CA LYS A 182 -27.99 -8.60 16.82
C LYS A 182 -27.34 -9.79 16.10
N PHE A 183 -26.04 -9.74 15.86
CA PHE A 183 -25.29 -10.81 15.19
C PHE A 183 -24.64 -11.80 16.17
N THR A 184 -24.63 -11.47 17.46
CA THR A 184 -23.96 -12.26 18.50
C THR A 184 -24.97 -13.04 19.36
N LEU A 185 -26.19 -12.52 19.45
CA LEU A 185 -27.36 -13.15 20.10
C LEU A 185 -28.18 -13.93 19.06
#